data_AF-A0ABC8QBF4-F1
#
_entry.id   AF-A0ABC8QBF4-F1
#
_cell.length_a   1.000
_cell.length_b   1.000
_cell.length_c   1.000
_cell.angle_alpha   90.00
_cell.angle_beta   90.00
_cell.angle_gamma   90.00
#
_symmetry.space_group_name_H-M   'P 1'
#
loop_
_entity.id
_entity.type
_entity.pdbx_description
1 polymer ?
#
loop_
_entity_poly.entity_id
_entity_poly.type
_entity_poly.pdbx_seq_one_letter_code
_entity_poly.pdbx_strand_id
1 'polypeptide(L)'
;MRLIYVADPMCSWCYGFGPQLADLRKRLADTLGAPVPVTLITGGLRPGQREPMAADKRDEILHHWHAVAERSGMPFDQSPEAAIRRNGFVYDTEPACRAVVMAREHWAEDDERVLTVFHAIQHAFYAEGRDTTQADVLRDVALANGVEAAHFDAVFDTDALRDETREDFRLSRRWGITGFPSLLAELGGALYQIGRGYAPSVALYTRAVEVLQQHPAPDAG
;
A
#
# COMPACT_ATOMS: atom_id res chain seq x y z
N MET A 1 10.65 -12.66 12.35
CA MET A 1 10.23 -11.26 12.20
C MET A 1 9.30 -11.15 11.01
N ARG A 2 8.26 -10.34 11.11
CA ARG A 2 7.38 -9.95 10.00
C ARG A 2 7.39 -8.44 9.84
N LEU A 3 7.22 -7.93 8.63
CA LEU A 3 6.99 -6.51 8.39
C LEU A 3 5.49 -6.23 8.26
N ILE A 4 5.01 -5.19 8.93
CA ILE A 4 3.66 -4.65 8.70
C ILE A 4 3.81 -3.37 7.90
N TYR A 5 3.32 -3.39 6.67
CA TYR A 5 3.34 -2.25 5.77
C TYR A 5 1.97 -1.57 5.80
N VAL A 6 1.91 -0.38 6.37
CA VAL A 6 0.69 0.43 6.40
C VAL A 6 0.75 1.46 5.28
N ALA A 7 -0.18 1.35 4.32
CA ALA A 7 -0.10 2.06 3.05
C ALA A 7 -1.47 2.36 2.44
N ASP A 8 -1.49 3.14 1.36
CA ASP A 8 -2.67 3.34 0.54
C ASP A 8 -2.28 3.18 -0.95
N PRO A 9 -3.04 2.44 -1.78
CA PRO A 9 -2.70 2.22 -3.19
C PRO A 9 -2.66 3.51 -4.01
N MET A 10 -3.27 4.59 -3.53
CA MET A 10 -3.28 5.90 -4.17
C MET A 10 -2.53 6.95 -3.34
N CYS A 11 -1.60 6.52 -2.48
CA CYS A 11 -0.56 7.39 -1.91
C CYS A 11 0.71 7.37 -2.80
N SER A 12 1.11 8.53 -3.33
CA SER A 12 2.24 8.61 -4.26
C SER A 12 3.57 8.21 -3.60
N TRP A 13 3.78 8.59 -2.34
CA TRP A 13 4.96 8.15 -1.58
C TRP A 13 4.94 6.65 -1.28
N CYS A 14 3.78 6.00 -1.15
CA CYS A 14 3.69 4.54 -1.06
C CYS A 14 4.11 3.87 -2.37
N TYR A 15 3.76 4.47 -3.51
CA TYR A 15 4.16 3.95 -4.83
C TYR A 15 5.68 4.10 -5.05
N GLY A 16 6.22 5.29 -4.76
CA GLY A 16 7.67 5.51 -4.78
C GLY A 16 8.45 4.63 -3.80
N PHE A 17 7.80 4.14 -2.74
CA PHE A 17 8.43 3.32 -1.71
C PHE A 17 8.55 1.83 -2.08
N GLY A 18 7.79 1.33 -3.05
CA GLY A 18 7.81 -0.07 -3.47
C GLY A 18 9.23 -0.65 -3.69
N PRO A 19 10.10 0.02 -4.47
CA PRO A 19 11.49 -0.43 -4.66
C PRO A 19 12.31 -0.49 -3.36
N GLN A 20 12.09 0.46 -2.45
CA GLN A 20 12.80 0.51 -1.17
C GLN A 20 12.34 -0.61 -0.23
N LEU A 21 11.04 -0.93 -0.22
CA LEU A 21 10.50 -2.08 0.50
C LEU A 21 11.08 -3.39 -0.03
N ALA A 22 11.14 -3.56 -1.36
CA ALA A 22 11.71 -4.76 -1.97
C ALA A 22 13.20 -4.94 -1.63
N ASP A 23 14.00 -3.87 -1.70
CA ASP A 23 15.43 -3.92 -1.32
C ASP A 23 15.63 -4.19 0.18
N LEU A 24 14.83 -3.56 1.03
CA LEU A 24 14.85 -3.80 2.47
C LEU A 24 14.59 -5.27 2.81
N ARG A 25 13.57 -5.88 2.18
CA ARG A 25 13.23 -7.28 2.39
C ARG A 25 14.37 -8.22 2.01
N LYS A 26 15.08 -7.94 0.91
CA LYS A 26 16.26 -8.70 0.49
C LYS A 26 17.37 -8.62 1.54
N ARG A 27 17.73 -7.40 1.98
CA ARG A 27 18.77 -7.20 3.01
C ARG A 27 18.45 -7.92 4.32
N LEU A 28 17.20 -7.85 4.75
CA LEU A 28 16.77 -8.53 5.97
C LEU A 28 16.76 -10.05 5.80
N ALA A 29 16.34 -10.55 4.63
CA ALA A 29 16.39 -11.98 4.34
C ALA A 29 17.81 -12.53 4.37
N ASP A 30 18.78 -11.79 3.80
CA ASP A 30 20.20 -12.13 3.86
C ASP A 30 20.72 -12.18 5.31
N THR A 31 20.26 -11.25 6.15
CA THR A 31 20.66 -11.15 7.56
C THR A 31 20.03 -12.23 8.44
N LEU A 32 18.78 -12.59 8.16
CA LEU A 32 18.01 -13.56 8.95
C LEU A 32 18.15 -14.99 8.44
N GLY A 33 18.68 -15.19 7.23
CA GLY A 33 18.75 -16.50 6.57
C GLY A 33 17.38 -17.07 6.17
N ALA A 34 16.33 -16.24 6.11
CA ALA A 34 14.97 -16.65 5.80
C ALA A 34 14.17 -15.50 5.15
N PRO A 35 13.16 -15.79 4.31
CA PRO A 35 12.27 -14.76 3.77
C PRO A 35 11.60 -13.94 4.87
N VAL A 36 11.38 -12.66 4.60
CA VAL A 36 10.67 -11.75 5.50
C VAL A 36 9.26 -11.51 4.97
N PRO A 37 8.22 -12.07 5.62
CA PRO A 37 6.83 -11.86 5.24
C PRO A 37 6.44 -10.39 5.42
N VAL A 38 5.51 -9.94 4.57
CA VAL A 38 4.92 -8.60 4.67
C VAL A 38 3.41 -8.76 4.78
N THR A 39 2.83 -8.18 5.83
CA THR A 39 1.38 -7.98 5.91
C THR A 39 1.06 -6.55 5.58
N LEU A 40 0.16 -6.36 4.61
CA LEU A 40 -0.28 -5.07 4.14
C LEU A 40 -1.58 -4.67 4.85
N ILE A 41 -1.56 -3.50 5.49
CA ILE A 41 -2.73 -2.87 6.11
C ILE A 41 -3.03 -1.59 5.36
N THR A 42 -4.26 -1.45 4.87
CA THR A 42 -4.69 -0.25 4.16
C THR A 42 -4.97 0.88 5.14
N GLY A 43 -4.49 2.07 4.82
CA GLY A 43 -4.52 3.22 5.72
C GLY A 43 -5.70 4.15 5.53
N GLY A 44 -6.28 4.17 4.32
CA GLY A 44 -7.34 5.10 3.92
C GLY A 44 -6.82 6.53 3.91
N LEU A 45 -6.09 6.91 2.85
CA LEU A 45 -5.57 8.25 2.63
C LEU A 45 -6.70 9.28 2.44
N ARG A 46 -7.68 8.97 1.59
CA ARG A 46 -8.88 9.79 1.35
C ARG A 46 -10.12 8.90 1.12
N PRO A 47 -10.55 8.11 2.13
CA PRO A 47 -11.64 7.18 1.94
C PRO A 47 -12.99 7.91 1.93
N GLY A 48 -13.90 7.46 1.06
CA GLY A 48 -15.28 7.92 0.97
C GLY A 48 -15.46 9.33 0.43
N GLN A 49 -14.51 9.86 -0.36
CA GLN A 49 -14.70 11.13 -1.04
C GLN A 49 -15.85 11.04 -2.05
N ARG A 50 -16.67 12.08 -2.12
CA ARG A 50 -17.84 12.13 -3.04
C ARG A 50 -17.83 13.33 -3.96
N GLU A 51 -17.11 14.37 -3.58
CA GLU A 51 -17.02 15.60 -4.35
C GLU A 51 -15.82 15.56 -5.29
N PRO A 52 -15.93 16.17 -6.49
CA PRO A 52 -14.80 16.36 -7.37
C PRO A 52 -13.64 17.06 -6.68
N MET A 53 -12.42 16.61 -6.97
CA MET A 53 -11.21 17.24 -6.47
C MET A 53 -11.09 18.68 -7.01
N ALA A 54 -10.87 19.64 -6.12
CA ALA A 54 -10.61 21.02 -6.49
C ALA A 54 -9.30 21.17 -7.30
N ALA A 55 -9.27 22.16 -8.19
CA ALA A 55 -8.15 22.34 -9.13
C ALA A 55 -6.82 22.66 -8.41
N ASP A 56 -6.85 23.50 -7.39
CA ASP A 56 -5.69 23.82 -6.56
C ASP A 56 -5.13 22.59 -5.84
N LYS A 57 -6.03 21.74 -5.32
CA LYS A 57 -5.64 20.49 -4.67
C LYS A 57 -5.02 19.50 -5.65
N ARG A 58 -5.57 19.42 -6.87
CA ARG A 58 -5.00 18.61 -7.95
C ARG A 58 -3.58 19.06 -8.29
N ASP A 59 -3.37 20.35 -8.46
CA ASP A 59 -2.07 20.92 -8.81
C ASP A 59 -1.03 20.64 -7.70
N GLU A 60 -1.41 20.76 -6.42
CA GLU A 60 -0.58 20.38 -5.28
C GLU A 60 -0.19 18.89 -5.32
N ILE A 61 -1.14 18.00 -5.60
CA ILE A 61 -0.87 16.55 -5.66
C ILE A 61 0.05 16.22 -6.84
N LEU A 62 -0.20 16.79 -8.00
CA LEU A 62 0.64 16.60 -9.18
C LEU A 62 2.06 17.12 -8.95
N HIS A 63 2.22 18.24 -8.23
CA HIS A 63 3.54 18.70 -7.80
C HIS A 63 4.26 17.68 -6.91
N HIS A 64 3.55 17.07 -5.94
CA HIS A 64 4.11 15.99 -5.14
C HIS A 64 4.51 14.77 -5.98
N TRP A 65 3.77 14.43 -7.04
CA TRP A 65 4.10 13.31 -7.92
C TRP A 65 5.44 13.53 -8.63
N HIS A 66 5.74 14.76 -9.07
CA HIS A 66 7.05 15.08 -9.64
C HIS A 66 8.19 14.79 -8.65
N ALA A 67 8.05 15.23 -7.40
CA ALA A 67 9.05 14.95 -6.36
C ALA A 67 9.21 13.45 -6.08
N VAL A 68 8.12 12.66 -6.14
CA VAL A 68 8.19 11.21 -6.02
C VAL A 68 8.92 10.59 -7.21
N ALA A 69 8.57 10.99 -8.44
CA ALA A 69 9.19 10.48 -9.66
C ALA A 69 10.70 10.71 -9.65
N GLU A 70 11.15 11.92 -9.32
CA GLU A 70 12.57 12.26 -9.23
C GLU A 70 13.32 11.43 -8.19
N ARG A 71 12.71 11.18 -7.02
CA ARG A 71 13.38 10.47 -5.92
C ARG A 71 13.36 8.95 -6.05
N SER A 72 12.31 8.40 -6.66
CA SER A 72 12.09 6.95 -6.72
C SER A 72 12.38 6.35 -8.09
N GLY A 73 12.37 7.16 -9.16
CA GLY A 73 12.44 6.68 -10.55
C GLY A 73 11.17 5.98 -11.03
N MET A 74 10.09 5.97 -10.24
CA MET A 74 8.84 5.34 -10.62
C MET A 74 8.13 6.14 -11.73
N PRO A 75 7.48 5.48 -12.71
CA PRO A 75 6.80 6.16 -13.81
C PRO A 75 5.48 6.79 -13.36
N PHE A 76 5.20 7.97 -13.89
CA PHE A 76 3.94 8.69 -13.72
C PHE A 76 3.46 9.21 -15.07
N ASP A 77 2.21 8.90 -15.42
CA ASP A 77 1.58 9.38 -16.63
C ASP A 77 1.37 10.91 -16.56
N GLN A 78 1.84 11.58 -17.60
CA GLN A 78 1.75 13.03 -17.75
C GLN A 78 0.67 13.43 -18.76
N SER A 79 0.01 12.47 -19.40
CA SER A 79 -1.04 12.72 -20.38
C SER A 79 -2.22 13.48 -19.75
N PRO A 80 -2.82 14.44 -20.46
CA PRO A 80 -4.07 15.10 -20.04
C PRO A 80 -5.23 14.13 -19.78
N GLU A 81 -5.18 12.94 -20.38
CA GLU A 81 -6.16 11.87 -20.24
C GLU A 81 -6.01 11.07 -18.94
N ALA A 82 -4.91 11.21 -18.19
CA ALA A 82 -4.74 10.57 -16.89
C ALA A 82 -5.90 10.92 -15.94
N ALA A 83 -6.46 9.92 -15.25
CA ALA A 83 -7.68 10.06 -14.45
C ALA A 83 -7.65 11.29 -13.51
N ILE A 84 -6.55 11.47 -12.78
CA ILE A 84 -6.39 12.59 -11.84
C ILE A 84 -6.43 13.98 -12.49
N ARG A 85 -6.15 14.07 -13.80
CA ARG A 85 -6.15 15.32 -14.58
C ARG A 85 -7.51 15.64 -15.20
N ARG A 86 -8.44 14.68 -15.23
CA ARG A 86 -9.79 14.87 -15.77
C ARG A 86 -10.62 15.78 -14.86
N ASN A 87 -11.46 16.60 -15.48
CA ASN A 87 -12.46 17.38 -14.74
C ASN A 87 -13.50 16.44 -14.13
N GLY A 88 -13.89 16.70 -12.89
CA GLY A 88 -14.87 15.87 -12.17
C GLY A 88 -14.28 14.66 -11.45
N PHE A 89 -12.97 14.41 -11.54
CA PHE A 89 -12.32 13.29 -10.84
C PHE A 89 -12.54 13.37 -9.33
N VAL A 90 -13.17 12.33 -8.76
CA VAL A 90 -13.39 12.18 -7.33
C VAL A 90 -12.27 11.32 -6.77
N TYR A 91 -11.46 11.89 -5.88
CA TYR A 91 -10.28 11.19 -5.37
C TYR A 91 -10.60 10.31 -4.14
N ASP A 92 -11.48 9.33 -4.33
CA ASP A 92 -11.82 8.34 -3.31
C ASP A 92 -10.83 7.17 -3.33
N THR A 93 -10.06 6.99 -2.25
CA THR A 93 -9.09 5.90 -2.15
C THR A 93 -9.64 4.61 -1.56
N GLU A 94 -10.90 4.61 -1.08
CA GLU A 94 -11.51 3.44 -0.46
C GLU A 94 -11.69 2.26 -1.42
N PRO A 95 -12.17 2.42 -2.67
CA PRO A 95 -12.33 1.29 -3.59
C PRO A 95 -11.02 0.56 -3.86
N ALA A 96 -9.93 1.31 -4.06
CA ALA A 96 -8.60 0.74 -4.26
C ALA A 96 -8.10 0.01 -3.02
N CYS A 97 -8.32 0.55 -1.81
CA CYS A 97 -8.03 -0.17 -0.56
C CYS A 97 -8.84 -1.46 -0.46
N ARG A 98 -10.13 -1.40 -0.81
CA ARG A 98 -11.04 -2.54 -0.74
C ARG A 98 -10.63 -3.68 -1.67
N ALA A 99 -10.10 -3.37 -2.86
CA ALA A 99 -9.55 -4.38 -3.77
C ALA A 99 -8.35 -5.13 -3.16
N VAL A 100 -7.52 -4.44 -2.37
CA VAL A 100 -6.38 -5.04 -1.66
C VAL A 100 -6.85 -5.92 -0.51
N VAL A 101 -7.84 -5.47 0.25
CA VAL A 101 -8.44 -6.25 1.35
C VAL A 101 -9.11 -7.51 0.81
N MET A 102 -9.81 -7.42 -0.31
CA MET A 102 -10.38 -8.60 -0.99
C MET A 102 -9.30 -9.59 -1.44
N ALA A 103 -8.21 -9.11 -2.03
CA ALA A 103 -7.08 -9.98 -2.38
C ALA A 103 -6.50 -10.68 -1.14
N ARG A 104 -6.48 -9.99 0.01
CA ARG A 104 -6.05 -10.54 1.30
C ARG A 104 -7.01 -11.60 1.84
N GLU A 105 -8.32 -11.40 1.71
CA GLU A 105 -9.36 -12.37 2.08
C GLU A 105 -9.31 -13.63 1.19
N HIS A 106 -9.05 -13.45 -0.11
CA HIS A 106 -9.01 -14.55 -1.07
C HIS A 106 -7.84 -15.52 -0.85
N TRP A 107 -6.71 -15.01 -0.38
CA TRP A 107 -5.48 -15.77 -0.17
C TRP A 107 -5.15 -15.84 1.33
N ALA A 108 -4.03 -15.25 1.74
CA ALA A 108 -3.62 -15.12 3.12
C ALA A 108 -2.95 -13.76 3.32
N GLU A 109 -2.89 -13.28 4.56
CA GLU A 109 -2.39 -11.94 4.88
C GLU A 109 -0.91 -11.69 4.54
N ASP A 110 -0.12 -12.75 4.41
CA ASP A 110 1.30 -12.75 4.08
C ASP A 110 1.60 -13.34 2.69
N ASP A 111 0.56 -13.62 1.89
CA ASP A 111 0.72 -14.07 0.51
C ASP A 111 1.25 -12.93 -0.36
N GLU A 112 2.36 -13.16 -1.06
CA GLU A 112 3.00 -12.16 -1.93
C GLU A 112 2.05 -11.60 -2.99
N ARG A 113 1.03 -12.37 -3.41
CA ARG A 113 0.06 -11.92 -4.41
C ARG A 113 -0.76 -10.73 -3.93
N VAL A 114 -0.96 -10.55 -2.62
CA VAL A 114 -1.62 -9.35 -2.07
C VAL A 114 -0.80 -8.11 -2.37
N LEU A 115 0.52 -8.18 -2.16
CA LEU A 115 1.43 -7.08 -2.48
C LEU A 115 1.55 -6.85 -3.99
N THR A 116 1.48 -7.91 -4.79
CA THR A 116 1.41 -7.81 -6.27
C THR A 116 0.17 -7.04 -6.71
N VAL A 117 -1.03 -7.36 -6.19
CA VAL A 117 -2.27 -6.63 -6.51
C VAL A 117 -2.15 -5.17 -6.08
N PHE A 118 -1.61 -4.88 -4.89
CA PHE A 118 -1.37 -3.52 -4.42
C PHE A 118 -0.48 -2.72 -5.39
N HIS A 119 0.66 -3.27 -5.80
CA HIS A 119 1.55 -2.62 -6.77
C HIS A 119 0.92 -2.49 -8.16
N ALA A 120 0.09 -3.45 -8.59
CA ALA A 120 -0.60 -3.38 -9.86
C ALA A 120 -1.65 -2.26 -9.88
N ILE A 121 -2.40 -2.07 -8.80
CA ILE A 121 -3.33 -0.95 -8.64
C ILE A 121 -2.58 0.38 -8.68
N GLN A 122 -1.45 0.47 -7.99
CA GLN A 122 -0.58 1.64 -8.05
C GLN A 122 -0.10 1.92 -9.48
N HIS A 123 0.42 0.91 -10.17
CA HIS A 123 0.91 1.05 -11.54
C HIS A 123 -0.21 1.50 -12.49
N ALA A 124 -1.40 0.90 -12.39
CA ALA A 124 -2.57 1.29 -13.17
C ALA A 124 -2.94 2.77 -12.96
N PHE A 125 -2.92 3.26 -11.72
CA PHE A 125 -3.25 4.65 -11.43
C PHE A 125 -2.15 5.63 -11.85
N TYR A 126 -0.91 5.35 -11.45
CA TYR A 126 0.20 6.30 -11.62
C TYR A 126 0.83 6.20 -13.00
N ALA A 127 1.20 5.01 -13.46
CA ALA A 127 1.96 4.82 -14.69
C ALA A 127 1.07 4.77 -15.94
N GLU A 128 -0.15 4.24 -15.81
CA GLU A 128 -1.09 4.07 -16.92
C GLU A 128 -2.21 5.12 -16.93
N GLY A 129 -2.30 5.97 -15.90
CA GLY A 129 -3.31 7.02 -15.80
C GLY A 129 -4.76 6.53 -15.69
N ARG A 130 -4.97 5.25 -15.33
CA ARG A 130 -6.30 4.63 -15.22
C ARG A 130 -7.02 5.09 -13.96
N ASP A 131 -8.35 5.07 -14.00
CA ASP A 131 -9.17 5.48 -12.87
C ASP A 131 -9.42 4.31 -11.90
N THR A 132 -8.50 4.10 -10.95
CA THR A 132 -8.62 3.04 -9.94
C THR A 132 -9.58 3.37 -8.81
N THR A 133 -10.37 4.44 -8.93
CA THR A 133 -11.55 4.67 -8.08
C THR A 133 -12.77 3.89 -8.58
N GLN A 134 -12.72 3.40 -9.82
CA GLN A 134 -13.81 2.67 -10.46
C GLN A 134 -13.67 1.15 -10.29
N ALA A 135 -14.79 0.50 -9.97
CA ALA A 135 -14.82 -0.94 -9.68
C ALA A 135 -14.45 -1.81 -10.89
N ASP A 136 -14.82 -1.41 -12.11
CA ASP A 136 -14.48 -2.10 -13.35
C ASP A 136 -12.97 -2.08 -13.64
N VAL A 137 -12.31 -0.94 -13.44
CA VAL A 137 -10.86 -0.81 -13.56
C VAL A 137 -10.15 -1.68 -12.53
N LEU A 138 -10.61 -1.66 -11.27
CA LEU A 138 -10.07 -2.50 -10.20
C LEU A 138 -10.26 -3.99 -10.48
N ARG A 139 -11.41 -4.37 -11.04
CA ARG A 139 -11.67 -5.74 -11.50
C ARG A 139 -10.66 -6.17 -12.54
N ASP A 140 -10.47 -5.39 -13.59
CA ASP A 140 -9.51 -5.71 -14.65
C ASP A 140 -8.09 -5.89 -14.10
N VAL A 141 -7.66 -4.99 -13.19
CA VAL A 141 -6.35 -5.08 -12.53
C VAL A 141 -6.24 -6.33 -11.66
N ALA A 142 -7.24 -6.62 -10.83
CA ALA A 142 -7.22 -7.78 -9.93
C ALA A 142 -7.17 -9.10 -10.70
N LEU A 143 -7.98 -9.23 -11.76
CA LEU A 143 -8.06 -10.42 -12.60
C LEU A 143 -6.74 -10.66 -13.36
N ALA A 144 -6.14 -9.61 -13.91
CA ALA A 144 -4.83 -9.69 -14.55
C ALA A 144 -3.71 -10.15 -13.60
N ASN A 145 -3.94 -10.06 -12.28
CA ASN A 145 -2.99 -10.47 -11.24
C ASN A 145 -3.47 -11.72 -10.47
N GLY A 146 -4.40 -12.49 -11.05
CA GLY A 146 -4.75 -13.83 -10.58
C GLY A 146 -5.90 -13.91 -9.58
N VAL A 147 -6.60 -12.82 -9.29
CA VAL A 147 -7.87 -12.89 -8.56
C VAL A 147 -8.94 -13.49 -9.47
N GLU A 148 -9.67 -14.50 -8.98
CA GLU A 148 -10.73 -15.12 -9.75
C GLU A 148 -11.92 -14.17 -9.95
N ALA A 149 -12.44 -14.11 -11.19
CA ALA A 149 -13.60 -13.28 -11.52
C ALA A 149 -14.80 -13.57 -10.62
N ALA A 150 -15.08 -14.85 -10.35
CA ALA A 150 -16.18 -15.26 -9.48
C ALA A 150 -16.02 -14.76 -8.04
N HIS A 151 -14.78 -14.72 -7.51
CA HIS A 151 -14.51 -14.18 -6.19
C HIS A 151 -14.70 -12.66 -6.18
N PHE A 152 -14.15 -11.95 -7.16
CA PHE A 152 -14.31 -10.49 -7.26
C PHE A 152 -15.80 -10.10 -7.30
N ASP A 153 -16.55 -10.72 -8.22
CA ASP A 153 -17.95 -10.39 -8.46
C ASP A 153 -18.85 -10.72 -7.24
N ALA A 154 -18.45 -11.70 -6.43
CA ALA A 154 -19.18 -12.08 -5.23
C ALA A 154 -18.87 -11.20 -4.00
N VAL A 155 -17.63 -10.69 -3.88
CA VAL A 155 -17.12 -10.14 -2.62
C VAL A 155 -16.92 -8.62 -2.66
N PHE A 156 -16.47 -8.07 -3.79
CA PHE A 156 -15.99 -6.67 -3.88
C PHE A 156 -17.03 -5.63 -3.43
N ASP A 157 -18.32 -5.88 -3.71
CA ASP A 157 -19.41 -4.96 -3.39
C ASP A 157 -20.24 -5.36 -2.16
N THR A 158 -19.73 -6.27 -1.33
CA THR A 158 -20.38 -6.65 -0.07
C THR A 158 -20.13 -5.63 1.04
N ASP A 159 -21.08 -5.51 1.96
CA ASP A 159 -20.89 -4.68 3.16
C ASP A 159 -19.86 -5.26 4.12
N ALA A 160 -19.72 -6.60 4.14
CA ALA A 160 -18.69 -7.28 4.93
C ALA A 160 -17.29 -6.81 4.55
N LEU A 161 -16.96 -6.80 3.25
CA LEU A 161 -15.66 -6.35 2.77
C LEU A 161 -15.45 -4.84 2.99
N ARG A 162 -16.50 -4.03 2.87
CA ARG A 162 -16.44 -2.60 3.22
C ARG A 162 -16.12 -2.38 4.69
N ASP A 163 -16.72 -3.17 5.56
CA ASP A 163 -16.49 -3.07 7.00
C ASP A 163 -15.11 -3.58 7.40
N GLU A 164 -14.60 -4.64 6.77
CA GLU A 164 -13.20 -5.08 6.92
C GLU A 164 -12.22 -4.00 6.47
N THR A 165 -12.47 -3.37 5.31
CA THR A 165 -11.64 -2.27 4.79
C THR A 165 -11.64 -1.07 5.75
N ARG A 166 -12.79 -0.74 6.34
CA ARG A 166 -12.86 0.29 7.38
C ARG A 166 -12.13 -0.10 8.65
N GLU A 167 -12.07 -1.39 8.97
CA GLU A 167 -11.35 -1.88 10.14
C GLU A 167 -9.83 -1.75 9.98
N ASP A 168 -9.29 -2.00 8.79
CA ASP A 168 -7.91 -1.65 8.42
C ASP A 168 -7.60 -0.18 8.75
N PHE A 169 -8.48 0.74 8.32
CA PHE A 169 -8.31 2.17 8.59
C PHE A 169 -8.36 2.49 10.09
N ARG A 170 -9.24 1.82 10.85
CA ARG A 170 -9.33 2.00 12.32
C ARG A 170 -8.09 1.45 13.01
N LEU A 171 -7.59 0.29 12.58
CA LEU A 171 -6.40 -0.35 13.11
C LEU A 171 -5.16 0.54 12.91
N SER A 172 -4.97 1.05 11.69
CA SER A 172 -3.92 2.04 11.36
C SER A 172 -3.94 3.23 12.32
N ARG A 173 -5.13 3.82 12.57
CA ARG A 173 -5.29 4.92 13.53
C ARG A 173 -5.02 4.51 14.98
N ARG A 174 -5.47 3.32 15.42
CA ARG A 174 -5.21 2.80 16.78
C ARG A 174 -3.72 2.59 17.05
N TRP A 175 -2.95 2.21 16.02
CA TRP A 175 -1.49 2.12 16.09
C TRP A 175 -0.78 3.48 16.06
N GLY A 176 -1.52 4.59 15.98
CA GLY A 176 -0.96 5.93 15.94
C GLY A 176 -0.28 6.28 14.62
N ILE A 177 -0.65 5.62 13.52
CA ILE A 177 -0.15 5.95 12.20
C ILE A 177 -0.88 7.20 11.69
N THR A 178 -0.10 8.25 11.39
CA THR A 178 -0.60 9.55 10.93
C THR A 178 -0.13 9.90 9.51
N GLY A 179 0.56 8.99 8.84
CA GLY A 179 1.11 9.21 7.50
C GLY A 179 1.56 7.92 6.84
N PHE A 180 1.60 7.95 5.51
CA PHE A 180 1.97 6.81 4.67
C PHE A 180 3.16 7.17 3.76
N PRO A 181 4.02 6.21 3.40
CA PRO A 181 4.07 4.84 3.91
C PRO A 181 4.48 4.79 5.39
N SER A 182 4.01 3.80 6.14
CA SER A 182 4.53 3.49 7.47
C SER A 182 4.91 2.02 7.56
N LEU A 183 6.07 1.74 8.14
CA LEU A 183 6.61 0.38 8.25
C LEU A 183 6.88 0.02 9.70
N LEU A 184 6.36 -1.12 10.12
CA LEU A 184 6.55 -1.69 11.46
C LEU A 184 7.23 -3.06 11.33
N ALA A 185 8.01 -3.45 12.33
CA ALA A 185 8.39 -4.83 12.58
C ALA A 185 7.45 -5.43 13.62
N GLU A 186 7.01 -6.65 13.39
CA GLU A 186 6.36 -7.47 14.39
C GLU A 186 7.34 -8.55 14.90
N LEU A 187 7.53 -8.57 16.22
CA LEU A 187 8.35 -9.53 16.95
C LEU A 187 7.60 -9.96 18.21
N GLY A 188 7.37 -11.27 18.39
CA GLY A 188 6.72 -11.80 19.60
C GLY A 188 5.33 -11.19 19.90
N GLY A 189 4.58 -10.78 18.86
CA GLY A 189 3.27 -10.12 18.99
C GLY A 189 3.32 -8.62 19.31
N ALA A 190 4.51 -8.04 19.47
CA ALA A 190 4.70 -6.60 19.65
C ALA A 190 5.08 -5.91 18.33
N LEU A 191 4.62 -4.67 18.16
CA LEU A 191 4.89 -3.83 16.99
C LEU A 191 5.93 -2.76 17.30
N TYR A 192 6.92 -2.63 16.41
CA TYR A 192 8.03 -1.68 16.53
C TYR A 192 8.13 -0.82 15.29
N GLN A 193 8.16 0.50 15.44
CA GLN A 193 8.29 1.41 14.31
C GLN A 193 9.68 1.28 13.65
N ILE A 194 9.69 0.99 12.34
CA ILE A 194 10.89 1.01 11.50
C ILE A 194 10.94 2.28 10.65
N GLY A 195 9.84 2.65 10.00
CA GLY A 195 9.81 3.79 9.06
C GLY A 195 8.54 4.62 9.18
N ARG A 196 8.69 5.95 9.22
CA ARG A 196 7.58 6.92 9.16
C ARG A 196 7.77 7.77 7.91
N GLY A 197 6.99 7.51 6.87
CA GLY A 197 7.15 8.10 5.55
C GLY A 197 8.19 7.40 4.69
N TYR A 198 8.40 7.93 3.48
CA TYR A 198 9.40 7.44 2.54
C TYR A 198 10.80 7.55 3.12
N ALA A 199 11.56 6.45 3.08
CA ALA A 199 12.96 6.42 3.48
C ALA A 199 13.75 5.41 2.62
N PRO A 200 15.05 5.63 2.39
CA PRO A 200 15.91 4.65 1.75
C PRO A 200 15.96 3.33 2.53
N SER A 201 16.01 2.22 1.81
CA SER A 201 16.07 0.86 2.37
C SER A 201 17.20 0.68 3.38
N VAL A 202 18.36 1.32 3.17
CA VAL A 202 19.52 1.25 4.07
C VAL A 202 19.20 1.80 5.46
N ALA A 203 18.50 2.94 5.53
CA ALA A 203 18.13 3.54 6.81
C ALA A 203 17.10 2.67 7.56
N LEU A 204 16.13 2.12 6.81
CA LEU A 204 15.14 1.20 7.36
C LEU A 204 15.76 -0.10 7.83
N TYR A 205 16.74 -0.62 7.09
CA TYR A 205 17.48 -1.82 7.46
C TYR A 205 18.24 -1.61 8.77
N THR A 206 18.98 -0.51 8.91
CA THR A 206 19.66 -0.17 10.17
C THR A 206 18.68 -0.16 11.33
N ARG A 207 17.53 0.51 11.17
CA ARG A 207 16.51 0.56 12.22
C ARG A 207 15.91 -0.80 12.55
N ALA A 208 15.66 -1.64 11.54
CA ALA A 208 15.13 -2.98 11.73
C ALA A 208 16.12 -3.89 12.49
N VAL A 209 17.42 -3.79 12.18
CA VAL A 209 18.47 -4.53 12.90
C VAL A 209 18.59 -4.07 14.36
N GLU A 210 18.50 -2.77 14.63
CA GLU A 210 18.46 -2.26 16.01
C GLU A 210 17.29 -2.85 16.80
N VAL A 211 16.09 -2.90 16.20
CA VAL A 211 14.90 -3.48 16.81
C VAL A 211 15.12 -4.97 17.12
N LEU A 212 15.71 -5.72 16.18
CA LEU A 212 16.04 -7.14 16.39
C LEU A 212 17.04 -7.36 17.54
N GLN A 213 18.04 -6.49 17.66
CA GLN A 213 19.04 -6.57 18.73
C GLN A 213 18.47 -6.20 20.10
N GLN A 214 17.53 -5.25 20.15
CA GLN A 214 16.84 -4.83 21.38
C GLN A 214 15.81 -5.87 21.87
N HIS A 215 15.31 -6.70 20.96
CA HIS A 215 14.25 -7.68 21.21
C HIS A 215 14.61 -9.04 20.59
N PRO A 216 15.66 -9.72 21.09
CA PRO A 216 16.03 -11.04 20.59
C PRO A 216 14.88 -12.03 20.81
N ALA A 217 14.76 -13.01 19.92
CA ALA A 217 13.83 -14.10 20.13
C ALA A 217 14.16 -14.78 21.48
N PRO A 218 13.16 -15.19 22.27
CA PRO A 218 13.42 -15.97 23.47
C PRO A 218 14.23 -17.22 23.06
N ASP A 219 15.32 -17.49 23.77
CA ASP A 219 16.15 -18.67 23.52
C ASP A 219 15.24 -19.90 23.47
N ALA A 220 15.31 -20.65 22.37
CA ALA A 220 14.69 -21.96 22.28
C ALA A 220 15.50 -22.92 23.16
N GLY A 221 15.24 -22.86 24.48
CA GLY A 221 15.79 -23.77 25.48
C GLY A 221 15.26 -25.19 25.33
#